data_AF-A0A3L6RFZ1-F1
#
_entry.id   AF-A0A3L6RFZ1-F1
#
_cell.length_a   1.000
_cell.length_b   1.000
_cell.length_c   1.000
_cell.angle_alpha   90.00
_cell.angle_beta   90.00
_cell.angle_gamma   90.00
#
_symmetry.space_group_name_H-M   'P 1'
#
loop_
_entity.id
_entity.type
_entity.pdbx_description
1 polymer ?
#
loop_
_entity_poly.entity_id
_entity_poly.type
_entity_poly.pdbx_seq_one_letter_code
_entity_poly.pdbx_strand_id
1 'polypeptide(L)'
;MRFCGYLASASVSAAALFLAVRHYTRPRTTVVKLQVALLGLAKSFQKDLNEIAEKVEASNQRWYKFILTETICSLRRHNNCCISSSLSVDVKDTGGSWEQHFDKISIEERSKFDEETLYNLEGIKRKKRYSRKPDGFRNEYIVLTILVAADGVLKFPEVRNYADLEAAVETLNSIPARRIQGIQVLWTPQDEDDVLSEEKLLEDYPYLKPLCDD
;
A
#
# COMPACT_ATOMS: atom_id res chain seq x y z
N MET A 1 63.18 49.20 -18.26
CA MET A 1 62.57 49.36 -16.92
C MET A 1 61.74 48.10 -16.65
N ARG A 2 62.14 47.30 -15.65
CA ARG A 2 61.35 46.36 -14.83
C ARG A 2 60.26 45.43 -15.44
N PHE A 3 60.55 44.13 -15.26
CA PHE A 3 59.71 43.03 -14.76
C PHE A 3 58.87 42.11 -15.68
N CYS A 4 59.06 40.82 -15.35
CA CYS A 4 58.52 39.55 -15.82
C CYS A 4 57.07 39.28 -15.36
N GLY A 5 56.34 38.38 -16.02
CA GLY A 5 55.12 37.78 -15.46
C GLY A 5 54.18 37.03 -16.43
N TYR A 6 54.53 35.78 -16.73
CA TYR A 6 53.71 34.56 -16.95
C TYR A 6 52.20 34.59 -17.32
N LEU A 7 51.87 33.77 -18.35
CA LEU A 7 50.77 32.78 -18.53
C LEU A 7 49.35 33.12 -17.97
N ALA A 8 48.22 32.91 -18.66
CA ALA A 8 47.86 31.75 -19.47
C ALA A 8 46.66 32.03 -20.40
N SER A 9 46.57 31.21 -21.46
CA SER A 9 45.41 30.82 -22.27
C SER A 9 44.09 30.71 -21.46
N ALA A 10 42.89 30.88 -22.02
CA ALA A 10 42.42 30.21 -23.21
C ALA A 10 41.15 30.85 -23.78
N SER A 11 41.00 30.65 -25.09
CA SER A 11 39.82 30.87 -25.90
C SER A 11 38.70 29.86 -25.60
N VAL A 12 37.53 30.20 -26.17
CA VAL A 12 36.33 29.39 -26.44
C VAL A 12 35.33 29.33 -25.29
N SER A 13 34.14 29.92 -25.52
CA SER A 13 32.85 29.29 -25.23
C SER A 13 31.67 30.17 -25.67
N ALA A 14 30.96 29.73 -26.70
CA ALA A 14 29.53 29.98 -26.81
C ALA A 14 28.89 28.68 -27.30
N ALA A 15 28.80 27.68 -26.42
CA ALA A 15 27.87 26.59 -26.59
C ALA A 15 26.49 27.14 -26.22
N ALA A 16 25.60 27.24 -27.20
CA ALA A 16 24.19 27.51 -26.93
C ALA A 16 23.62 26.33 -26.15
N LEU A 17 23.52 26.48 -24.83
CA LEU A 17 22.78 25.56 -23.98
C LEU A 17 21.30 25.78 -24.31
N PHE A 18 20.72 24.90 -25.12
CA PHE A 18 19.28 24.69 -25.13
C PHE A 18 18.92 24.24 -23.70
N LEU A 19 18.62 25.22 -22.82
CA LEU A 19 17.75 24.98 -21.68
C LEU A 19 16.37 24.71 -22.27
N ALA A 20 16.20 23.52 -22.85
CA ALA A 20 14.93 22.85 -22.77
C ALA A 20 14.66 22.79 -21.27
N VAL A 21 13.89 23.76 -20.79
CA VAL A 21 13.06 23.61 -19.61
C VAL A 21 12.17 22.42 -19.95
N ARG A 22 12.73 21.21 -19.77
CA ARG A 22 11.92 20.05 -19.42
C ARG A 22 11.28 20.53 -18.15
N HIS A 23 10.06 21.06 -18.29
CA HIS A 23 9.08 20.94 -17.25
C HIS A 23 9.17 19.49 -16.79
N TYR A 24 9.87 19.27 -15.68
CA TYR A 24 9.89 17.99 -14.98
C TYR A 24 8.54 17.94 -14.26
N THR A 25 7.46 17.91 -15.03
CA THR A 25 6.14 17.65 -14.50
C THR A 25 6.20 16.21 -14.03
N ARG A 26 6.36 16.04 -12.70
CA ARG A 26 6.12 14.73 -12.10
C ARG A 26 4.75 14.26 -12.59
N PRO A 27 4.65 13.05 -13.16
CA PRO A 27 3.36 12.52 -13.57
C PRO A 27 2.43 12.56 -12.36
N ARG A 28 1.14 12.80 -12.59
CA ARG A 28 0.11 12.67 -11.54
C ARG A 28 0.26 11.32 -10.87
N THR A 29 0.11 11.25 -9.56
CA THR A 29 0.17 9.99 -8.81
C THR A 29 -1.20 9.68 -8.25
N THR A 30 -1.66 8.44 -8.40
CA THR A 30 -2.87 7.96 -7.74
C THR A 30 -2.49 7.20 -6.48
N VAL A 31 -3.07 7.59 -5.35
CA VAL A 31 -3.01 6.83 -4.09
C VAL A 31 -4.33 6.08 -3.95
N VAL A 32 -4.23 4.76 -3.81
CA VAL A 32 -5.37 3.85 -3.72
C VAL A 32 -5.33 3.16 -2.36
N LYS A 33 -6.43 3.23 -1.61
CA LYS A 33 -6.64 2.47 -0.39
C LYS A 33 -7.79 1.50 -0.62
N LEU A 34 -7.49 0.21 -0.64
CA LEU A 34 -8.47 -0.87 -0.66
C LEU A 34 -8.50 -1.53 0.73
N GLN A 35 -9.68 -1.59 1.33
CA GLN A 35 -9.92 -2.30 2.59
C GLN A 35 -10.90 -3.44 2.33
N VAL A 36 -10.64 -4.60 2.90
CA VAL A 36 -11.50 -5.78 2.78
C VAL A 36 -11.60 -6.42 4.16
N ALA A 37 -12.82 -6.63 4.65
CA ALA A 37 -13.03 -7.48 5.82
C ALA A 37 -13.37 -8.90 5.39
N LEU A 38 -12.80 -9.84 6.11
CA LEU A 38 -12.99 -11.27 5.96
C LEU A 38 -13.48 -11.87 7.27
N LEU A 39 -14.20 -12.98 7.18
CA LEU A 39 -14.51 -13.81 8.35
C LEU A 39 -13.22 -14.41 8.94
N GLY A 40 -13.13 -14.45 10.27
CA GLY A 40 -12.01 -14.97 11.07
C GLY A 40 -11.74 -16.47 10.88
N LEU A 41 -12.62 -17.18 10.16
CA LEU A 41 -12.39 -18.54 9.68
C LEU A 41 -11.19 -18.62 8.70
N ALA A 42 -10.77 -17.50 8.13
CA ALA A 42 -9.63 -17.42 7.21
C ALA A 42 -8.27 -17.34 7.94
N LYS A 43 -8.02 -18.15 8.98
CA LYS A 43 -6.73 -18.15 9.70
C LYS A 43 -5.50 -18.33 8.80
N SER A 44 -5.63 -19.16 7.76
CA SER A 44 -4.57 -19.35 6.77
C SER A 44 -4.25 -18.09 5.97
N PHE A 45 -5.17 -17.12 5.89
CA PHE A 45 -4.93 -15.84 5.25
C PHE A 45 -3.91 -15.00 6.04
N GLN A 46 -4.06 -14.92 7.37
CA GLN A 46 -3.07 -14.24 8.23
C GLN A 46 -1.69 -14.90 8.11
N LYS A 47 -1.65 -16.24 8.05
CA LYS A 47 -0.43 -17.00 7.82
C LYS A 47 0.23 -16.65 6.49
N ASP A 48 -0.53 -16.64 5.39
CA ASP A 48 -0.03 -16.25 4.06
C ASP A 48 0.58 -14.84 4.10
N LEU A 49 -0.09 -13.88 4.74
CA LEU A 49 0.41 -12.50 4.89
C LEU A 49 1.68 -12.42 5.74
N ASN A 50 1.75 -13.18 6.83
CA ASN A 50 2.96 -13.33 7.65
C ASN A 50 4.13 -13.86 6.80
N GLU A 51 3.91 -14.91 6.01
CA GLU A 51 4.94 -15.48 5.13
C GLU A 51 5.40 -14.51 4.02
N ILE A 52 4.47 -13.76 3.42
CA ILE A 52 4.81 -12.72 2.44
C ILE A 52 5.71 -11.67 3.09
N ALA A 53 5.32 -11.16 4.26
CA ALA A 53 6.11 -10.17 4.99
C ALA A 53 7.49 -10.72 5.40
N GLU A 54 7.60 -12.01 5.74
CA GLU A 54 8.88 -12.66 6.02
C GLU A 54 9.75 -12.86 4.76
N LYS A 55 9.18 -12.92 3.55
CA LYS A 55 9.95 -13.04 2.29
C LYS A 55 10.46 -11.72 1.73
N VAL A 56 9.85 -10.59 2.10
CA VAL A 56 10.25 -9.27 1.56
C VAL A 56 11.64 -8.87 2.10
N GLU A 57 12.58 -8.65 1.18
CA GLU A 57 13.98 -8.34 1.49
C GLU A 57 14.41 -6.92 1.12
N ALA A 58 13.68 -6.20 0.26
CA ALA A 58 14.05 -4.85 -0.13
C ALA A 58 12.88 -3.95 -0.52
N SER A 59 13.13 -2.64 -0.49
CA SER A 59 12.21 -1.56 -0.85
C SER A 59 12.47 -1.12 -2.29
N ASN A 60 11.94 -1.88 -3.27
CA ASN A 60 12.03 -1.49 -4.68
C ASN A 60 10.81 -1.96 -5.48
N GLN A 61 10.67 -1.42 -6.69
CA GLN A 61 9.52 -1.65 -7.57
C GLN A 61 9.21 -3.13 -7.85
N ARG A 62 10.22 -4.00 -7.92
CA ARG A 62 10.00 -5.45 -8.11
C ARG A 62 9.37 -6.06 -6.87
N TRP A 63 9.89 -5.73 -5.68
CA TRP A 63 9.31 -6.18 -4.42
C TRP A 63 7.93 -5.58 -4.17
N TYR A 64 7.69 -4.33 -4.56
CA TYR A 64 6.36 -3.74 -4.45
C TYR A 64 5.32 -4.51 -5.28
N LYS A 65 5.70 -4.87 -6.51
CA LYS A 65 4.86 -5.68 -7.37
C LYS A 65 4.66 -7.09 -6.81
N PHE A 66 5.70 -7.70 -6.26
CA PHE A 66 5.63 -9.00 -5.60
C PHE A 66 4.63 -8.97 -4.43
N ILE A 67 4.79 -8.04 -3.49
CA ILE A 67 3.88 -7.86 -2.34
C ILE A 67 2.44 -7.73 -2.81
N LEU A 68 2.19 -6.83 -3.78
CA LEU A 68 0.85 -6.62 -4.31
C LEU A 68 0.26 -7.90 -4.90
N THR A 69 1.04 -8.61 -5.72
CA THR A 69 0.57 -9.79 -6.45
C THR A 69 0.30 -10.95 -5.50
N GLU A 70 1.19 -11.21 -4.55
CA GLU A 70 1.04 -12.31 -3.59
C GLU A 70 -0.12 -12.05 -2.61
N THR A 71 -0.26 -10.82 -2.11
CA THR A 71 -1.39 -10.44 -1.25
C THR A 71 -2.72 -10.61 -1.98
N ILE A 72 -2.80 -10.17 -3.24
CA ILE A 72 -4.00 -10.34 -4.08
C ILE A 72 -4.27 -11.84 -4.34
N CYS A 73 -3.23 -12.63 -4.60
CA CYS A 73 -3.37 -14.07 -4.81
C CYS A 73 -3.91 -14.76 -3.55
N SER A 74 -3.40 -14.41 -2.37
CA SER A 74 -3.91 -14.93 -1.10
C SER A 74 -5.37 -14.51 -0.86
N LEU A 75 -5.71 -13.24 -1.11
CA LEU A 75 -7.09 -12.75 -0.98
C LEU A 75 -8.07 -13.53 -1.87
N ARG A 76 -7.68 -13.82 -3.13
CA ARG A 76 -8.50 -14.61 -4.07
C ARG A 76 -8.75 -16.05 -3.60
N ARG A 77 -7.79 -16.68 -2.92
CA ARG A 77 -7.96 -18.02 -2.33
C ARG A 77 -9.00 -18.02 -1.18
N HIS A 78 -9.24 -16.86 -0.59
CA HIS A 78 -10.16 -16.65 0.53
C HIS A 78 -11.37 -15.79 0.14
N ASN A 79 -11.76 -15.83 -1.13
CA ASN A 79 -12.84 -15.00 -1.65
C ASN A 79 -14.19 -15.22 -0.98
N ASN A 80 -14.50 -16.48 -0.65
CA ASN A 80 -15.71 -16.92 0.04
C ASN A 80 -15.82 -16.40 1.48
N CYS A 81 -14.73 -15.85 2.04
CA CYS A 81 -14.71 -15.25 3.36
C CYS A 81 -14.87 -13.72 3.33
N CYS A 82 -14.81 -13.08 2.15
CA CYS A 82 -14.91 -11.62 2.02
C CYS A 82 -16.36 -11.16 2.26
N ILE A 83 -16.57 -10.27 3.22
CA ILE A 83 -17.92 -9.82 3.62
C ILE A 83 -18.19 -8.36 3.30
N SER A 84 -17.16 -7.52 3.32
CA SER A 84 -17.30 -6.08 3.14
C SER A 84 -16.01 -5.50 2.57
N SER A 85 -16.15 -4.38 1.87
CA SER A 85 -15.00 -3.68 1.30
C SER A 85 -15.18 -2.18 1.27
N SER A 86 -14.07 -1.47 1.12
CA SER A 86 -14.03 -0.02 0.91
C SER A 86 -12.89 0.31 -0.03
N LEU A 87 -13.15 1.20 -0.99
CA LEU A 87 -12.15 1.65 -1.96
C LEU A 87 -12.11 3.17 -1.99
N SER A 88 -10.94 3.74 -1.71
CA SER A 88 -10.63 5.17 -1.85
C SER A 88 -9.56 5.37 -2.91
N VAL A 89 -9.77 6.35 -3.79
CA VAL A 89 -8.86 6.66 -4.90
C VAL A 89 -8.64 8.16 -4.93
N ASP A 90 -7.41 8.58 -4.62
CA ASP A 90 -7.01 9.98 -4.57
C ASP A 90 -5.95 10.27 -5.62
N VAL A 91 -6.30 11.07 -6.63
CA VAL A 91 -5.33 11.55 -7.63
C VAL A 91 -4.68 12.82 -7.11
N LYS A 92 -3.35 12.80 -6.98
CA LYS A 92 -2.55 13.96 -6.61
C LYS A 92 -1.95 14.62 -7.85
N ASP A 93 -2.18 15.91 -7.96
CA ASP A 93 -1.56 16.75 -8.98
C ASP A 93 -0.06 16.94 -8.71
N THR A 94 0.66 17.39 -9.73
CA THR A 94 2.12 17.57 -9.73
C THR A 94 2.66 18.43 -8.56
N GLY A 95 1.83 19.27 -7.93
CA GLY A 95 2.21 20.09 -6.77
C GLY A 95 1.92 19.48 -5.39
N GLY A 96 1.09 18.44 -5.31
CA GLY A 96 0.80 17.74 -4.05
C GLY A 96 1.73 16.55 -3.87
N SER A 97 2.43 16.48 -2.73
CA SER A 97 3.24 15.30 -2.38
C SER A 97 2.30 14.14 -2.09
N TRP A 98 2.28 13.14 -2.98
CA TRP A 98 1.55 11.90 -2.75
C TRP A 98 2.10 11.17 -1.53
N GLU A 99 3.41 11.35 -1.23
CA GLU A 99 4.09 10.79 -0.07
C GLU A 99 3.44 11.27 1.23
N GLN A 100 3.19 12.57 1.38
CA GLN A 100 2.52 13.12 2.57
C GLN A 100 1.11 12.55 2.76
N HIS A 101 0.36 12.38 1.67
CA HIS A 101 -0.99 11.79 1.73
C HIS A 101 -0.94 10.29 2.07
N PHE A 102 0.01 9.58 1.49
CA PHE A 102 0.27 8.17 1.77
C PHE A 102 0.66 7.96 3.23
N ASP A 103 1.60 8.75 3.76
CA ASP A 103 2.06 8.68 5.14
C ASP A 103 0.94 9.01 6.12
N LYS A 104 0.12 10.01 5.81
CA LYS A 104 -1.06 10.36 6.63
C LYS A 104 -2.01 9.16 6.75
N ILE A 105 -2.39 8.55 5.63
CA ILE A 105 -3.25 7.35 5.62
C ILE A 105 -2.57 6.20 6.38
N SER A 106 -1.27 6.00 6.17
CA SER A 106 -0.49 4.95 6.85
C SER A 106 -0.59 5.07 8.38
N ILE A 107 -0.43 6.29 8.91
CA ILE A 107 -0.49 6.58 10.34
C ILE A 107 -1.91 6.37 10.86
N GLU A 108 -2.93 6.86 10.15
CA GLU A 108 -4.34 6.69 10.52
C GLU A 108 -4.72 5.21 10.61
N GLU A 109 -4.33 4.38 9.64
CA GLU A 109 -4.63 2.94 9.66
C GLU A 109 -3.86 2.20 10.76
N ARG A 110 -2.59 2.56 11.00
CA ARG A 110 -1.79 1.94 12.08
C ARG A 110 -2.25 2.34 13.47
N SER A 111 -2.87 3.51 13.64
CA SER A 111 -3.38 3.94 14.95
C SER A 111 -4.53 3.09 15.49
N LYS A 112 -5.15 2.26 14.65
CA LYS A 112 -6.24 1.33 15.03
C LYS A 112 -5.73 0.06 15.69
N PHE A 113 -4.41 -0.18 15.65
CA PHE A 113 -3.84 -1.43 16.14
C PHE A 113 -3.60 -1.35 17.64
N ASP A 114 -4.10 -2.33 18.39
CA ASP A 114 -3.85 -2.42 19.85
C ASP A 114 -2.36 -2.61 20.15
N GLU A 115 -1.70 -3.46 19.36
CA GLU A 115 -0.26 -3.69 19.43
C GLU A 115 0.28 -4.01 18.04
N GLU A 116 1.32 -3.28 17.62
CA GLU A 116 2.03 -3.60 16.37
C GLU A 116 3.05 -4.72 16.63
N THR A 117 2.70 -5.93 16.21
CA THR A 117 3.46 -7.14 16.52
C THR A 117 4.39 -7.59 15.39
N LEU A 118 4.18 -7.14 14.16
CA LEU A 118 5.06 -7.33 13.02
C LEU A 118 5.04 -6.08 12.16
N TYR A 119 6.25 -5.60 11.88
CA TYR A 119 6.47 -4.67 10.80
C TYR A 119 7.69 -5.12 10.01
N ASN A 120 7.59 -5.00 8.70
CA ASN A 120 8.72 -5.10 7.79
C ASN A 120 8.84 -3.75 7.08
N LEU A 121 9.78 -2.94 7.54
CA LEU A 121 10.15 -1.69 6.89
C LEU A 121 11.44 -1.92 6.12
N GLU A 122 11.33 -2.06 4.80
CA GLU A 122 12.48 -2.12 3.89
C GLU A 122 13.45 -3.28 4.18
N GLY A 123 12.94 -4.43 4.66
CA GLY A 123 13.74 -5.59 5.04
C GLY A 123 14.10 -5.63 6.53
N ILE A 124 13.87 -4.55 7.29
CA ILE A 124 14.00 -4.55 8.75
C ILE A 124 12.75 -5.16 9.35
N LYS A 125 12.90 -6.39 9.84
CA LYS A 125 11.83 -7.18 10.44
C LYS A 125 11.89 -7.09 11.95
N ARG A 126 10.73 -6.86 12.59
CA ARG A 126 10.57 -7.04 14.03
C ARG A 126 9.32 -7.84 14.27
N LYS A 127 9.43 -8.87 15.12
CA LYS A 127 8.33 -9.74 15.52
C LYS A 127 8.21 -9.70 17.05
N LYS A 128 7.03 -9.40 17.56
CA LYS A 128 6.65 -9.51 18.96
C LYS A 128 5.51 -10.53 19.06
N ARG A 129 5.38 -11.18 20.21
CA ARG A 129 4.16 -11.95 20.50
C ARG A 129 3.07 -10.99 20.91
N TYR A 130 1.87 -11.17 20.38
CA TYR A 130 0.70 -10.44 20.82
C TYR A 130 0.44 -10.76 22.29
N SER A 131 0.18 -9.74 23.10
CA SER A 131 0.12 -9.86 24.55
C SER A 131 -1.28 -10.16 25.10
N ARG A 132 -2.33 -10.02 24.28
CA ARG A 132 -3.73 -10.19 24.69
C ARG A 132 -4.25 -11.59 24.32
N LYS A 133 -5.14 -12.13 25.15
CA LYS A 133 -5.78 -13.44 24.95
C LYS A 133 -7.05 -13.29 24.11
N PRO A 134 -7.38 -14.28 23.27
CA PRO A 134 -8.64 -14.28 22.52
C PRO A 134 -9.81 -14.32 23.50
N ASP A 135 -10.72 -13.38 23.34
CA ASP A 135 -12.00 -13.32 24.06
C ASP A 135 -13.01 -14.02 23.17
N GLY A 136 -13.64 -15.10 23.66
CA GLY A 136 -14.33 -16.12 22.84
C GLY A 136 -15.64 -15.67 22.17
N PHE A 137 -15.61 -14.61 21.37
CA PHE A 137 -16.75 -14.03 20.68
C PHE A 137 -17.11 -14.78 19.38
N ARG A 138 -18.38 -14.69 19.00
CA ARG A 138 -19.00 -15.51 17.93
C ARG A 138 -18.95 -14.88 16.53
N ASN A 139 -18.53 -13.62 16.43
CA ASN A 139 -18.34 -12.89 15.17
C ASN A 139 -16.90 -12.38 15.14
N GLU A 140 -16.10 -13.07 14.34
CA GLU A 140 -14.65 -12.93 14.28
C GLU A 140 -14.29 -12.41 12.89
N TYR A 141 -13.47 -11.36 12.82
CA TYR A 141 -13.11 -10.72 11.56
C TYR A 141 -11.61 -10.51 11.42
N ILE A 142 -11.16 -10.47 10.16
CA ILE A 142 -9.83 -10.04 9.77
C ILE A 142 -10.01 -8.89 8.79
N VAL A 143 -9.31 -7.77 8.99
CA VAL A 143 -9.32 -6.65 8.05
C VAL A 143 -7.99 -6.57 7.34
N LEU A 144 -8.03 -6.60 6.02
CA LEU A 144 -6.91 -6.31 5.13
C LEU A 144 -7.02 -4.85 4.66
N THR A 145 -5.91 -4.12 4.70
CA THR A 145 -5.77 -2.80 4.05
C THR A 145 -4.56 -2.83 3.11
N ILE A 146 -4.82 -2.59 1.83
CA ILE A 146 -3.80 -2.43 0.78
C ILE A 146 -3.76 -0.95 0.40
N LEU A 147 -2.61 -0.31 0.60
CA LEU A 147 -2.34 1.07 0.21
C LEU A 147 -1.28 1.08 -0.89
N VAL A 148 -1.58 1.66 -2.05
CA VAL A 148 -0.67 1.72 -3.20
C VAL A 148 -0.61 3.14 -3.73
N ALA A 149 0.60 3.64 -3.95
CA ALA A 149 0.85 4.85 -4.75
C ALA A 149 1.43 4.45 -6.10
N ALA A 150 0.82 4.93 -7.18
CA ALA A 150 1.28 4.62 -8.53
C ALA A 150 1.16 5.80 -9.50
N ASP A 151 2.13 5.91 -10.41
CA ASP A 151 2.16 6.95 -11.44
C ASP A 151 0.97 6.81 -12.40
N GLY A 152 0.45 7.94 -12.84
CA GLY A 152 -0.70 8.08 -13.72
C GLY A 152 -2.03 8.15 -12.98
N VAL A 153 -3.09 8.44 -13.73
CA VAL A 153 -4.47 8.45 -13.24
C VAL A 153 -5.03 7.03 -13.37
N LEU A 154 -5.31 6.38 -12.25
CA LEU A 154 -5.96 5.07 -12.22
C LEU A 154 -7.46 5.24 -12.03
N LYS A 155 -8.24 4.41 -12.71
CA LYS A 155 -9.70 4.38 -12.59
C LYS A 155 -10.11 3.03 -12.03
N PHE A 156 -11.01 3.06 -11.06
CA PHE A 156 -11.54 1.86 -10.43
C PHE A 156 -13.06 1.84 -10.53
N PRO A 157 -13.67 0.64 -10.56
CA PRO A 157 -15.10 0.51 -10.40
C PRO A 157 -15.52 0.91 -8.97
N GLU A 158 -16.79 1.25 -8.81
CA GLU A 158 -17.39 1.28 -7.48
C GLU A 158 -17.57 -0.17 -7.00
N VAL A 159 -17.14 -0.48 -5.78
CA VAL A 159 -17.21 -1.86 -5.26
C VAL A 159 -18.51 -2.07 -4.50
N ARG A 160 -19.43 -2.87 -5.06
CA ARG A 160 -20.74 -3.18 -4.45
C ARG A 160 -20.94 -4.66 -4.18
N ASN A 161 -20.40 -5.51 -5.05
CA ASN A 161 -20.45 -6.96 -4.95
C ASN A 161 -19.06 -7.56 -5.14
N TYR A 162 -18.99 -8.88 -5.09
CA TYR A 162 -17.73 -9.59 -5.25
C TYR A 162 -17.11 -9.43 -6.65
N ALA A 163 -17.93 -9.36 -7.71
CA ALA A 163 -17.44 -9.17 -9.07
C ALA A 163 -16.74 -7.80 -9.24
N ASP A 164 -17.28 -6.75 -8.63
CA ASP A 164 -16.67 -5.42 -8.63
C ASP A 164 -15.36 -5.41 -7.82
N LEU A 165 -15.33 -6.12 -6.67
CA LEU A 165 -14.13 -6.25 -5.86
C LEU A 165 -13.01 -6.93 -6.66
N GLU A 166 -13.35 -8.02 -7.35
CA GLU A 166 -12.43 -8.75 -8.22
C GLU A 166 -11.92 -7.86 -9.36
N ALA A 167 -12.78 -7.04 -9.98
CA ALA A 167 -12.37 -6.07 -11.00
C ALA A 167 -11.44 -4.97 -10.44
N ALA A 168 -11.70 -4.49 -9.23
CA ALA A 168 -10.84 -3.50 -8.56
C ALA A 168 -9.46 -4.09 -8.22
N VAL A 169 -9.43 -5.32 -7.71
CA VAL A 169 -8.21 -6.07 -7.39
C VAL A 169 -7.42 -6.39 -8.66
N GLU A 170 -8.07 -6.79 -9.75
CA GLU A 170 -7.41 -6.99 -11.04
C GLU A 170 -6.84 -5.68 -11.59
N THR A 171 -7.55 -4.56 -11.42
CA THR A 171 -7.04 -3.23 -11.80
C THR A 171 -5.78 -2.88 -11.01
N LEU A 172 -5.74 -3.11 -9.69
CA LEU A 172 -4.53 -2.96 -8.88
C LEU A 172 -3.41 -3.87 -9.40
N ASN A 173 -3.71 -5.14 -9.68
CA ASN A 173 -2.71 -6.08 -10.15
C ASN A 173 -2.27 -5.83 -11.61
N SER A 174 -2.99 -5.04 -12.39
CA SER A 174 -2.56 -4.66 -13.74
C SER A 174 -1.46 -3.58 -13.73
N ILE A 175 -1.22 -2.92 -12.59
CA ILE A 175 -0.23 -1.85 -12.48
C ILE A 175 1.18 -2.41 -12.72
N PRO A 176 1.92 -1.92 -13.73
CA PRO A 176 3.29 -2.33 -13.97
C PRO A 176 4.20 -1.95 -12.80
N ALA A 177 5.14 -2.83 -12.43
CA ALA A 177 6.10 -2.59 -11.34
C ALA A 177 6.76 -1.19 -11.41
N ARG A 178 7.17 -0.78 -12.61
CA ARG A 178 7.83 0.51 -12.87
C ARG A 178 7.00 1.76 -12.54
N ARG A 179 5.68 1.62 -12.40
CA ARG A 179 4.75 2.69 -12.05
C ARG A 179 4.41 2.70 -10.56
N ILE A 180 4.74 1.66 -9.81
CA ILE A 180 4.46 1.60 -8.37
C ILE A 180 5.54 2.42 -7.66
N GLN A 181 5.11 3.46 -6.94
CA GLN A 181 5.97 4.36 -6.18
C GLN A 181 6.06 3.97 -4.71
N GLY A 182 4.99 3.40 -4.16
CA GLY A 182 4.95 2.87 -2.80
C GLY A 182 3.83 1.87 -2.61
N ILE A 183 4.04 0.91 -1.71
CA ILE A 183 3.02 -0.04 -1.28
C ILE A 183 3.13 -0.24 0.23
N GLN A 184 1.97 -0.40 0.86
CA GLN A 184 1.87 -0.88 2.22
C GLN A 184 0.70 -1.85 2.30
N VAL A 185 0.93 -2.97 2.96
CA VAL A 185 -0.10 -3.96 3.30
C VAL A 185 -0.16 -4.06 4.81
N LEU A 186 -1.36 -3.92 5.34
CA LEU A 186 -1.68 -3.94 6.75
C LEU A 186 -2.79 -4.98 6.94
N TRP A 187 -2.70 -5.80 7.98
CA TRP A 187 -3.79 -6.68 8.37
C TRP A 187 -3.91 -6.73 9.87
N THR A 188 -5.14 -6.85 10.34
CA THR A 188 -5.44 -7.00 11.76
C THR A 188 -6.62 -7.97 11.99
N PRO A 189 -6.51 -8.85 12.98
CA PRO A 189 -5.34 -9.06 13.81
C PRO A 189 -4.24 -9.78 13.04
N GLN A 190 -3.02 -9.77 13.58
CA GLN A 190 -1.89 -10.41 12.93
C GLN A 190 -1.65 -11.85 13.42
N ASP A 191 -2.00 -12.12 14.68
CA ASP A 191 -1.91 -13.46 15.25
C ASP A 191 -3.02 -14.34 14.66
N GLU A 192 -2.66 -15.53 14.18
CA GLU A 192 -3.59 -16.49 13.55
C GLU A 192 -4.65 -17.01 14.54
N ASP A 193 -4.42 -16.86 15.84
CA ASP A 193 -5.37 -17.22 16.90
C ASP A 193 -6.16 -16.03 17.44
N ASP A 194 -5.98 -14.84 16.85
CA ASP A 194 -6.69 -13.62 17.24
C ASP A 194 -7.58 -13.08 16.12
N VAL A 195 -8.66 -12.42 16.51
CA VAL A 195 -9.75 -11.98 15.63
C VAL A 195 -10.34 -10.66 16.12
N LEU A 196 -10.78 -9.81 15.19
CA LEU A 196 -11.51 -8.59 15.51
C LEU A 196 -12.96 -8.91 15.86
N SER A 197 -13.48 -8.28 16.91
CA SER A 197 -14.91 -8.30 17.22
C SER A 197 -15.69 -7.40 16.25
N GLU A 198 -16.99 -7.67 16.13
CA GLU A 198 -17.90 -6.85 15.31
C GLU A 198 -17.95 -5.39 15.75
N GLU A 199 -17.99 -5.15 17.07
CA GLU A 199 -18.02 -3.80 17.65
C GLU A 199 -16.80 -2.99 17.19
N LYS A 200 -15.62 -3.61 17.27
CA LYS A 200 -14.36 -2.98 16.86
C LYS A 200 -14.28 -2.78 15.36
N LEU A 201 -14.79 -3.72 14.57
CA LEU A 201 -14.89 -3.58 13.12
C LEU A 201 -15.72 -2.34 12.74
N LEU A 202 -16.88 -2.17 13.37
CA LEU A 202 -17.79 -1.04 13.10
C LEU A 202 -17.21 0.30 13.58
N GLU A 203 -16.49 0.31 14.69
CA GLU A 203 -15.83 1.51 15.25
C GLU A 203 -14.63 1.96 14.40
N ASP A 204 -13.71 1.05 14.09
CA ASP A 204 -12.43 1.35 13.45
C ASP A 204 -12.51 1.43 11.91
N TYR A 205 -13.53 0.80 11.31
CA TYR A 205 -13.70 0.69 9.86
C TYR A 205 -15.11 1.08 9.38
N PRO A 206 -15.58 2.30 9.68
CA PRO A 206 -16.96 2.74 9.40
C PRO A 206 -17.29 2.87 7.90
N TYR A 207 -16.28 2.84 7.03
CA TYR A 207 -16.45 2.96 5.58
C TYR A 207 -16.52 1.63 4.83
N LEU A 208 -16.39 0.50 5.55
CA LEU A 208 -16.60 -0.82 4.97
C LEU A 208 -18.09 -1.01 4.66
N LYS A 209 -18.39 -1.35 3.40
CA LYS A 209 -19.74 -1.64 2.95
C LYS A 209 -19.88 -3.14 2.68
N PRO A 210 -20.99 -3.77 3.10
CA PRO A 210 -21.25 -5.17 2.78
C PRO A 210 -21.15 -5.42 1.28
N LEU A 211 -20.53 -6.53 0.92
CA LEU A 211 -20.58 -7.06 -0.45
C LEU A 211 -21.92 -7.78 -0.58
N CYS A 212 -22.79 -7.29 -1.46
CA CYS A 212 -24.04 -7.99 -1.75
C CYS A 212 -23.75 -9.24 -2.58
N ASP A 213 -24.43 -10.34 -2.27
CA ASP A 213 -24.59 -11.44 -3.21
C ASP A 213 -25.47 -10.94 -4.37
N ASP A 214 -25.04 -11.18 -5.62
CA ASP A 214 -25.80 -10.86 -6.83
C ASP A 214 -27.05 -11.74 -6.98
#